data_AF-A0A1F6EI01-F1
#
_entry.id   AF-A0A1F6EI01-F1
#
_cell.length_a   1.000
_cell.length_b   1.000
_cell.length_c   1.000
_cell.angle_alpha   90.00
_cell.angle_beta   90.00
_cell.angle_gamma   90.00
#
_symmetry.space_group_name_H-M   'P 1'
#
loop_
_entity.id
_entity.type
_entity.pdbx_description
1 polymer ?
#
loop_
_entity_poly.entity_id
_entity_poly.type
_entity_poly.pdbx_seq_one_letter_code
_entity_poly.pdbx_strand_id
1 'polypeptide(L)'
;MEFFGKHKTIILITLGVIVVIGIWWGFSQETPSTSLIETQASSGVSPEDRGLVDTLLQLRAVSLSGTIFSDPAFMSLRDFGKQVIPEPVGRPNPFAPVSTRPTTTKETLQSTQLFSPKRP
;
A
#
# COMPACT_ATOMS: atom_id res chain seq x y z
N MET A 1 -59.43 41.60 21.86
CA MET A 1 -58.10 41.72 21.22
C MET A 1 -57.27 42.84 21.89
N GLU A 2 -57.12 42.86 23.22
CA GLU A 2 -56.36 43.92 23.93
C GLU A 2 -54.89 43.57 24.20
N PHE A 3 -54.47 42.33 23.93
CA PHE A 3 -53.11 41.84 24.21
C PHE A 3 -52.04 42.53 23.35
N PHE A 4 -52.40 43.06 22.18
CA PHE A 4 -51.48 43.72 21.27
C PHE A 4 -51.06 45.12 21.76
N GLY A 5 -51.86 45.80 22.58
CA GLY A 5 -51.58 47.16 23.03
C GLY A 5 -50.57 47.22 24.19
N LYS A 6 -50.77 46.37 25.20
CA LYS A 6 -49.96 46.37 26.44
C LYS A 6 -48.63 45.64 26.26
N HIS A 7 -48.61 44.62 25.40
CA HIS A 7 -47.44 43.77 25.19
C HIS A 7 -46.69 44.10 23.89
N LYS A 8 -47.00 45.23 23.23
CA LYS A 8 -46.39 45.62 21.95
C LYS A 8 -44.87 45.53 22.00
N THR A 9 -44.26 46.03 23.08
CA THR A 9 -42.81 45.99 23.27
C THR A 9 -42.28 44.57 23.47
N ILE A 10 -42.98 43.74 24.24
CA ILE A 10 -42.60 42.34 24.47
C ILE A 10 -42.71 41.55 23.17
N ILE A 11 -43.78 41.73 22.40
CA ILE A 11 -43.99 41.07 21.10
C ILE A 11 -42.89 41.47 20.11
N LEU A 12 -42.49 42.75 20.08
CA LEU A 12 -41.41 43.25 19.21
C LEU A 12 -40.05 42.65 19.59
N ILE A 13 -39.77 42.53 20.89
CA ILE A 13 -38.54 41.89 21.39
C ILE A 13 -38.53 40.41 21.05
N THR A 14 -39.63 39.68 21.30
CA THR A 14 -39.72 38.24 21.00
C THR A 14 -39.57 37.99 19.49
N LEU A 15 -40.16 38.82 18.65
CA LEU A 15 -40.00 38.74 17.20
C LEU A 15 -38.55 38.99 16.77
N GLY A 16 -37.88 39.99 17.38
CA GLY A 16 -36.46 40.25 17.13
C GLY A 16 -35.56 39.08 17.52
N VAL A 17 -35.81 38.45 18.67
CA VAL A 17 -35.07 37.28 19.14
C VAL A 17 -35.25 36.09 18.19
N ILE A 18 -36.48 35.84 17.71
CA ILE A 18 -36.76 34.78 16.73
C ILE A 18 -35.99 35.02 15.43
N VAL A 19 -35.93 36.27 14.95
CA VAL A 19 -35.20 36.63 13.73
C VAL A 19 -33.69 36.40 13.91
N VAL A 20 -33.11 36.80 15.05
CA VAL A 20 -31.69 36.58 15.35
C VAL A 20 -31.35 35.09 15.41
N ILE A 21 -32.19 34.28 16.05
CA ILE A 21 -32.01 32.82 16.12
C ILE A 21 -32.12 32.21 14.71
N GLY A 22 -33.07 32.67 13.89
CA GLY A 22 -33.23 32.22 12.52
C GLY A 22 -32.02 32.53 11.64
N ILE A 23 -31.45 33.74 11.77
CA ILE A 23 -30.23 34.14 11.06
C ILE A 23 -29.04 33.32 11.56
N TRP A 24 -28.91 33.12 12.87
CA TRP A 24 -27.84 32.31 13.44
C TRP A 24 -27.90 30.87 12.96
N TRP A 25 -29.09 30.24 12.98
CA TRP A 25 -29.27 28.89 12.44
C TRP A 25 -29.02 28.82 10.94
N GLY A 26 -29.47 29.82 10.17
CA GLY A 26 -29.25 29.87 8.72
C GLY A 26 -27.79 30.09 8.33
N PHE A 27 -27.04 30.85 9.13
CA PHE A 27 -25.63 31.15 8.89
C PHE A 27 -24.67 30.12 9.51
N SER A 28 -25.11 29.36 10.52
CA SER A 28 -24.36 28.23 11.09
C SER A 28 -24.36 26.98 10.20
N GLN A 29 -25.17 26.95 9.14
CA GLN A 29 -25.01 25.94 8.10
C GLN A 29 -23.74 26.28 7.31
N GLU A 30 -22.70 25.48 7.53
CA GLU A 30 -21.40 25.56 6.86
C GLU A 30 -21.57 25.86 5.37
N THR A 31 -21.22 27.09 4.97
CA THR A 31 -21.01 27.37 3.55
C THR A 31 -19.88 26.46 3.10
N PRO A 32 -20.07 25.57 2.11
CA PRO A 32 -18.96 24.78 1.62
C PRO A 32 -17.93 25.77 1.09
N SER A 33 -16.82 25.86 1.81
CA SER A 33 -15.67 26.61 1.35
C SER A 33 -15.25 25.90 0.09
N THR A 34 -15.58 26.44 -1.08
CA THR A 34 -15.07 25.95 -2.35
C THR A 34 -13.60 26.37 -2.46
N SER A 35 -12.78 25.85 -1.54
CA SER A 35 -11.36 25.79 -1.70
C SER A 35 -11.12 24.88 -2.90
N LEU A 36 -10.74 25.49 -4.03
CA LEU A 36 -10.38 24.79 -5.27
C LEU A 36 -9.17 23.86 -5.11
N ILE A 37 -8.56 23.83 -3.92
CA ILE A 37 -7.48 22.92 -3.53
C ILE A 37 -7.83 22.35 -2.15
N GLU A 38 -8.87 21.52 -2.10
CA GLU A 38 -9.07 20.58 -1.00
C GLU A 38 -9.13 19.19 -1.62
N THR A 39 -8.24 18.30 -1.17
CA THR A 39 -8.38 16.88 -1.46
C THR A 39 -9.69 16.45 -0.82
N GLN A 40 -10.71 16.20 -1.64
CA GLN A 40 -11.93 15.54 -1.18
C GLN A 40 -11.48 14.22 -0.53
N ALA A 41 -11.46 14.19 0.80
CA ALA A 41 -11.62 12.94 1.50
C ALA A 41 -12.96 12.41 0.99
N SER A 42 -12.92 11.34 0.21
CA SER A 42 -14.11 10.69 -0.31
C SER A 42 -14.93 10.25 0.90
N SER A 43 -15.89 11.07 1.31
CA SER A 43 -16.90 10.72 2.32
C SER A 43 -17.88 9.65 1.81
N GLY A 44 -17.60 9.04 0.67
CA GLY A 44 -18.20 7.80 0.22
C GLY A 44 -17.15 6.69 0.27
N VAL A 45 -17.45 5.64 1.04
CA VAL A 45 -16.74 4.35 1.06
C VAL A 45 -16.26 4.04 -0.35
N SER A 46 -14.96 4.14 -0.57
CA SER A 46 -14.40 3.88 -1.88
C SER A 46 -14.63 2.39 -2.21
N PRO A 47 -14.90 2.00 -3.46
CA PRO A 47 -15.07 0.59 -3.82
C PRO A 47 -13.92 -0.30 -3.32
N GLU A 48 -12.69 0.24 -3.21
CA GLU A 48 -11.57 -0.47 -2.57
C GLU A 48 -11.75 -0.74 -1.06
N ASP A 49 -12.41 0.15 -0.31
CA ASP A 49 -12.63 -0.02 1.13
C ASP A 49 -13.60 -1.18 1.42
N ARG A 50 -14.59 -1.39 0.54
CA ARG A 50 -15.52 -2.52 0.65
C ARG A 50 -14.80 -3.85 0.45
N GLY A 51 -13.93 -3.95 -0.55
CA GLY A 51 -13.16 -5.16 -0.81
C GLY A 51 -12.21 -5.53 0.34
N LEU A 52 -11.62 -4.53 1.00
CA LEU A 52 -10.80 -4.74 2.19
C LEU A 52 -11.64 -5.25 3.37
N VAL A 53 -12.80 -4.64 3.64
CA VAL A 53 -13.70 -5.05 4.73
C VAL A 53 -14.24 -6.47 4.50
N ASP A 54 -14.61 -6.82 3.27
CA ASP A 54 -15.05 -8.18 2.91
C ASP A 54 -13.94 -9.21 3.12
N THR A 55 -12.71 -8.88 2.73
CA THR A 55 -11.55 -9.76 2.93
C THR A 55 -11.25 -9.95 4.42
N LEU A 56 -11.36 -8.89 5.23
CA LEU A 56 -11.16 -8.95 6.68
C LEU A 56 -12.26 -9.77 7.37
N LEU A 57 -13.52 -9.67 6.91
CA LEU A 57 -14.63 -10.50 7.36
C LEU A 57 -14.40 -11.97 7.02
N GLN A 58 -13.90 -12.26 5.81
CA GLN A 58 -13.60 -13.62 5.39
C GLN A 58 -12.44 -14.23 6.19
N LEU A 59 -11.37 -13.47 6.43
CA LEU A 59 -10.25 -13.89 7.29
C LEU A 59 -10.69 -14.13 8.73
N ARG A 60 -11.58 -13.30 9.28
CA ARG A 60 -12.15 -13.50 10.62
C ARG A 60 -12.95 -14.79 10.72
N ALA A 61 -13.66 -15.17 9.66
CA ALA A 61 -14.46 -16.39 9.62
C ALA A 61 -13.59 -17.66 9.57
N VAL A 62 -12.34 -17.56 9.11
CA VAL A 62 -11.39 -18.67 9.12
C VAL A 62 -10.84 -18.85 10.52
N SER A 63 -11.47 -19.75 11.28
CA SER A 63 -10.90 -20.27 12.53
C SER A 63 -10.25 -21.62 12.27
N LEU A 64 -8.94 -21.73 12.53
CA LEU A 64 -8.27 -23.04 12.53
C LEU A 64 -8.56 -23.72 13.87
N SER A 65 -9.52 -24.65 13.86
CA SER A 65 -9.75 -25.54 14.99
C SER A 65 -8.67 -26.63 15.00
N GLY A 66 -7.85 -26.67 16.05
CA GLY A 66 -6.84 -27.71 16.26
C GLY A 66 -7.40 -29.10 16.57
N THR A 67 -8.72 -29.28 16.51
CA THR A 67 -9.40 -30.55 16.80
C THR A 67 -8.98 -31.69 15.87
N ILE A 68 -8.46 -31.39 14.68
CA ILE A 68 -7.93 -32.40 13.76
C ILE A 68 -6.73 -33.14 14.36
N PHE A 69 -5.96 -32.51 15.25
CA PHE A 69 -4.85 -33.14 15.97
C PHE A 69 -5.31 -34.05 17.12
N SER A 70 -6.58 -34.01 17.51
CA SER A 70 -7.16 -34.91 18.51
C SER A 70 -7.89 -36.10 17.89
N ASP A 71 -8.01 -36.14 16.56
CA ASP A 71 -8.67 -37.24 15.85
C ASP A 71 -7.83 -38.53 15.96
N PRO A 72 -8.42 -39.67 16.36
CA PRO A 72 -7.71 -40.96 16.38
C PRO A 72 -7.06 -41.34 15.05
N ALA A 73 -7.64 -40.93 13.92
CA ALA A 73 -7.06 -41.10 12.60
C ALA A 73 -5.76 -40.30 12.48
N PHE A 74 -5.71 -39.05 12.95
CA PHE A 74 -4.50 -38.23 12.97
C PHE A 74 -3.43 -38.83 13.89
N MET A 75 -3.82 -39.31 15.08
CA MET A 75 -2.92 -39.99 16.01
C MET A 75 -2.35 -41.31 15.48
N SER A 76 -3.01 -41.93 14.50
CA SER A 76 -2.56 -43.18 13.87
C SER A 76 -1.53 -42.98 12.75
N LEU A 77 -1.32 -41.74 12.26
CA LEU A 77 -0.34 -41.47 11.22
C LEU A 77 1.07 -41.76 11.75
N ARG A 78 1.79 -42.62 11.01
CA ARG A 78 3.21 -42.85 11.21
C ARG A 78 4.00 -42.02 10.22
N ASP A 79 5.08 -41.42 10.70
CA ASP A 79 6.06 -40.79 9.84
C ASP A 79 6.80 -41.87 9.03
N PHE A 80 6.81 -41.73 7.70
CA PHE A 80 7.54 -42.59 6.77
C PHE A 80 8.75 -41.87 6.16
N GLY A 81 9.11 -40.71 6.69
CA GLY A 81 10.31 -39.98 6.33
C GLY A 81 11.54 -40.87 6.48
N LYS A 82 12.34 -40.95 5.43
CA LYS A 82 13.68 -41.51 5.50
C LYS A 82 14.66 -40.38 5.73
N GLN A 83 15.61 -40.58 6.63
CA GLN A 83 16.71 -39.64 6.80
C GLN A 83 17.50 -39.58 5.49
N VAL A 84 17.54 -38.39 4.88
CA VAL A 84 18.38 -38.14 3.71
C VAL A 84 19.80 -37.93 4.22
N ILE A 85 20.70 -38.84 3.86
CA ILE A 85 22.13 -38.66 4.12
C ILE A 85 22.62 -37.57 3.16
N PRO A 86 23.29 -36.51 3.64
CA PRO A 86 23.87 -35.51 2.78
C PRO A 86 24.87 -36.16 1.81
N GLU A 87 24.61 -36.05 0.52
CA GLU A 87 25.55 -36.49 -0.50
C GLU A 87 26.70 -35.47 -0.61
N PRO A 88 27.94 -35.94 -0.88
CA PRO A 88 29.05 -35.04 -1.14
C PRO A 88 28.74 -34.13 -2.34
N VAL A 89 29.29 -32.91 -2.34
CA VAL A 89 29.14 -31.96 -3.46
C VAL A 89 29.47 -32.65 -4.79
N GLY A 90 28.56 -32.55 -5.75
CA GLY A 90 28.69 -33.16 -7.07
C GLY A 90 29.88 -32.62 -7.87
N ARG A 91 30.03 -33.10 -9.10
CA ARG A 91 31.08 -32.60 -10.00
C ARG A 91 30.88 -31.10 -10.28
N PRO A 92 31.96 -30.32 -10.42
CA PRO A 92 31.89 -28.96 -10.93
C PRO A 92 31.10 -28.92 -12.25
N ASN A 93 30.23 -27.92 -12.40
CA ASN A 93 29.37 -27.77 -13.57
C ASN A 93 30.25 -27.67 -14.84
N PRO A 94 30.20 -28.65 -15.76
CA PRO A 94 31.02 -28.64 -16.97
C PRO A 94 30.57 -27.58 -18.00
N PHE A 95 29.42 -26.94 -17.76
CA PHE A 95 28.88 -25.82 -18.53
C PHE A 95 29.02 -24.48 -17.81
N ALA A 96 29.75 -24.43 -16.68
CA ALA A 96 30.05 -23.15 -16.04
C ALA A 96 30.81 -22.26 -17.04
N PRO A 97 30.43 -20.98 -17.20
CA PRO A 97 31.15 -20.08 -18.08
C PRO A 97 32.61 -20.04 -17.66
N VAL A 98 33.51 -20.49 -18.55
CA VAL A 98 34.94 -20.26 -18.36
C VAL A 98 35.08 -18.75 -18.33
N SER A 99 35.49 -18.18 -17.19
CA SER A 99 35.88 -16.77 -17.18
C SER A 99 36.99 -16.63 -18.19
N THR A 100 36.67 -16.15 -19.39
CA THR A 100 37.62 -15.74 -20.40
C THR A 100 38.33 -14.55 -19.76
N ARG A 101 39.40 -14.83 -19.02
CA ARG A 101 40.40 -13.82 -18.71
C ARG A 101 40.83 -13.32 -20.08
N PRO A 102 40.53 -12.05 -20.46
CA PRO A 102 41.16 -11.50 -21.63
C PRO A 102 42.66 -11.56 -21.33
N THR A 103 43.36 -12.45 -22.04
CA THR A 103 44.81 -12.41 -22.10
C THR A 103 45.11 -11.04 -22.68
N THR A 104 45.51 -10.10 -21.82
CA THR A 104 46.08 -8.83 -22.25
C THR A 104 47.31 -9.16 -23.08
N THR A 105 47.11 -9.22 -24.40
CA THR A 105 48.13 -9.17 -25.42
C THR A 105 48.96 -7.93 -25.14
N LYS A 106 50.15 -8.12 -24.58
CA LYS A 106 51.18 -7.09 -24.58
C LYS A 106 51.56 -6.87 -26.05
N GLU A 107 51.09 -5.78 -26.62
CA GLU A 107 51.50 -5.28 -27.94
C GLU A 107 53.03 -5.20 -28.01
N THR A 108 53.62 -6.01 -28.88
CA THR A 108 55.00 -5.89 -29.35
C THR A 108 55.12 -4.60 -30.16
N LEU A 109 55.53 -3.51 -29.52
CA LEU A 109 55.97 -2.27 -30.16
C LEU A 109 57.35 -2.45 -30.83
N GLN A 110 57.53 -3.31 -31.86
CA GLN A 110 58.85 -3.46 -32.50
C GLN A 110 58.92 -3.74 -34.02
N SER A 111 57.84 -3.68 -34.81
CA SER A 111 57.94 -3.99 -36.26
C SER A 111 57.79 -2.82 -37.24
N THR A 112 57.62 -1.57 -36.80
CA THR A 112 57.42 -0.43 -37.72
C THR A 112 58.61 0.55 -37.79
N GLN A 113 59.85 0.05 -37.69
CA GLN A 113 61.06 0.86 -37.88
C GLN A 113 62.02 0.20 -38.89
N LEU A 114 61.51 -0.28 -40.03
CA LEU A 114 62.36 -0.92 -41.07
C LEU A 114 62.37 -0.23 -42.45
N PHE A 115 61.75 0.94 -42.61
CA PHE A 115 61.86 1.70 -43.86
C PHE A 115 61.92 3.21 -43.60
N SER A 116 63.13 3.75 -43.46
CA SER A 116 63.38 5.18 -43.63
C SER A 116 64.21 5.38 -44.90
N PRO A 117 63.67 6.02 -45.95
CA PRO A 117 64.48 6.36 -47.12
C PRO A 117 65.39 7.54 -46.80
N LYS A 118 66.71 7.29 -46.84
CA LYS A 118 67.74 8.32 -46.82
C LYS A 118 67.65 9.16 -48.11
N ARG A 119 67.55 10.48 -48.00
CA ARG A 119 67.72 11.41 -49.12
C ARG A 119 68.48 12.68 -48.69
N PRO A 120 69.16 13.34 -49.64
CA PRO A 120 70.48 13.97 -49.52
C PRO A 120 70.50 15.30 -48.76
#